data_AF-A0A964Q693-F1
#
_entry.id   AF-A0A964Q693-F1
#
_cell.length_a   1.000
_cell.length_b   1.000
_cell.length_c   1.000
_cell.angle_alpha   90.00
_cell.angle_beta   90.00
_cell.angle_gamma   90.00
#
_symmetry.space_group_name_H-M   'P 1'
#
loop_
_entity.id
_entity.type
_entity.pdbx_description
1 polymer ?
#
loop_
_entity_poly.entity_id
_entity_poly.type
_entity_poly.pdbx_seq_one_letter_code
_entity_poly.pdbx_strand_id
1 'polypeptide(L)'
;MSTLLKISVVIFLCAGVFIPMQGCKNGPPPVMLARRLFKNKDQDLGAISQGAVLKLTKSSDGTATVGQDFKVSLASKSGDGQAWQCRTASDPYVLVDAASETDPAGTVASGTGIQTIYHLHANAAGNAKIEFALVSTTDKNSSAKETITLEVEVKAAAAK
;
A
#
# COMPACT_ATOMS: atom_id res chain seq x y z
N MET A 1 -10.87 -65.02 49.83
CA MET A 1 -10.24 -64.57 48.57
C MET A 1 -11.19 -64.88 47.45
N SER A 2 -11.62 -63.84 46.74
CA SER A 2 -12.76 -63.84 45.83
C SER A 2 -12.38 -64.35 44.44
N THR A 3 -13.24 -65.20 43.91
CA THR A 3 -13.34 -65.66 42.51
C THR A 3 -13.74 -64.52 41.58
N LEU A 4 -13.21 -64.51 40.35
CA LEU A 4 -13.71 -63.70 39.24
C LEU A 4 -13.97 -64.60 38.03
N LEU A 5 -15.26 -64.79 37.77
CA LEU A 5 -15.83 -65.50 36.63
C LEU A 5 -16.01 -64.50 35.48
N LYS A 6 -15.70 -64.94 34.26
CA LYS A 6 -15.97 -64.29 32.96
C LYS A 6 -17.46 -63.95 32.80
N ILE A 7 -17.80 -62.93 32.00
CA ILE A 7 -18.89 -62.94 30.99
C ILE A 7 -18.78 -61.69 30.10
N SER A 8 -18.97 -61.92 28.79
CA SER A 8 -18.99 -60.94 27.71
C SER A 8 -20.41 -60.39 27.46
N VAL A 9 -20.45 -59.08 27.14
CA VAL A 9 -21.32 -58.34 26.19
C VAL A 9 -22.79 -58.76 26.07
N VAL A 10 -23.70 -57.87 26.51
CA VAL A 10 -25.04 -57.69 25.94
C VAL A 10 -25.33 -56.19 25.79
N ILE A 11 -25.79 -55.83 24.60
CA ILE A 11 -26.19 -54.50 24.12
C ILE A 11 -27.40 -54.00 24.91
N PHE A 12 -27.34 -52.77 25.41
CA PHE A 12 -28.48 -52.06 25.99
C PHE A 12 -28.82 -50.83 25.15
N LEU A 13 -29.95 -50.90 24.44
CA LEU A 13 -30.74 -49.71 24.12
C LEU A 13 -31.25 -49.13 25.44
N CYS A 14 -31.00 -47.85 25.68
CA CYS A 14 -31.68 -47.13 26.76
C CYS A 14 -32.07 -45.72 26.34
N ALA A 15 -33.28 -45.39 26.77
CA ALA A 15 -34.02 -44.18 26.54
C ALA A 15 -33.31 -42.93 27.10
N GLY A 16 -33.73 -41.77 26.57
CA GLY A 16 -33.20 -40.48 26.97
C GLY A 16 -33.57 -40.05 28.38
N VAL A 17 -33.02 -38.90 28.77
CA VAL A 17 -33.64 -37.79 29.53
C VAL A 17 -32.53 -36.83 30.04
N PHE A 18 -32.65 -35.57 29.59
CA PHE A 18 -32.28 -34.30 30.25
C PHE A 18 -30.81 -33.91 30.51
N ILE A 19 -30.58 -32.58 30.39
CA ILE A 19 -29.74 -31.62 31.16
C ILE A 19 -29.16 -30.55 30.20
N PRO A 20 -29.07 -29.23 30.52
CA PRO A 20 -30.08 -28.27 30.97
C PRO A 20 -30.07 -26.97 30.10
N MET A 21 -30.96 -26.01 30.37
CA MET A 21 -30.79 -24.63 29.90
C MET A 21 -29.67 -23.92 30.69
N GLN A 22 -28.71 -23.31 29.99
CA GLN A 22 -28.32 -21.89 30.08
C GLN A 22 -26.85 -21.66 29.69
N GLY A 23 -26.63 -20.66 28.83
CA GLY A 23 -25.41 -19.85 28.85
C GLY A 23 -24.50 -19.93 27.63
N CYS A 24 -24.23 -18.73 27.10
CA CYS A 24 -23.11 -18.35 26.23
C CYS A 24 -23.34 -18.36 24.71
N LYS A 25 -23.70 -17.15 24.25
CA LYS A 25 -23.07 -16.47 23.11
C LYS A 25 -22.79 -17.37 21.90
N ASN A 26 -23.75 -17.41 20.98
CA ASN A 26 -23.39 -17.35 19.56
C ASN A 26 -22.73 -16.00 19.33
N GLY A 27 -21.45 -15.91 19.71
CA GLY A 27 -20.58 -14.82 19.32
C GLY A 27 -20.54 -14.79 17.79
N PRO A 28 -20.69 -13.62 17.16
CA PRO A 28 -20.35 -13.47 15.75
C PRO A 28 -18.91 -13.95 15.54
N PRO A 29 -18.59 -14.65 14.44
CA PRO A 29 -17.22 -15.08 14.17
C PRO A 29 -16.26 -13.88 14.21
N PRO A 30 -15.00 -14.12 14.64
CA PRO A 30 -14.08 -13.08 15.03
C PRO A 30 -13.71 -12.18 13.84
N VAL A 31 -13.94 -10.89 14.06
CA VAL A 31 -13.19 -9.73 13.58
C VAL A 31 -11.90 -10.07 12.82
N MET A 32 -11.97 -10.24 11.50
CA MET A 32 -10.86 -9.93 10.56
C MET A 32 -11.41 -9.86 9.14
N LEU A 33 -11.58 -8.63 8.63
CA LEU A 33 -11.46 -8.17 7.23
C LEU A 33 -12.43 -7.05 6.82
N ALA A 34 -13.23 -6.49 7.73
CA ALA A 34 -14.05 -5.31 7.41
C ALA A 34 -13.33 -3.96 7.58
N ARG A 35 -11.98 -3.93 7.62
CA ARG A 35 -11.20 -2.70 7.42
C ARG A 35 -10.96 -2.40 5.93
N ARG A 36 -12.00 -2.55 5.11
CA ARG A 36 -12.06 -1.91 3.77
C ARG A 36 -13.18 -0.86 3.71
N LEU A 37 -13.60 -0.37 4.86
CA LEU A 37 -14.42 0.84 4.94
C LEU A 37 -13.47 2.01 5.19
N PHE A 38 -13.48 2.94 4.23
CA PHE A 38 -12.66 4.15 4.10
C PHE A 38 -11.27 3.97 3.49
N LYS A 39 -11.17 4.22 2.18
CA LYS A 39 -10.32 5.28 1.62
C LYS A 39 -10.56 5.42 0.12
N ASN A 40 -10.15 6.56 -0.43
CA ASN A 40 -10.38 6.97 -1.81
C ASN A 40 -10.07 5.87 -2.83
N LYS A 41 -10.67 6.00 -4.01
CA LYS A 41 -10.50 5.11 -5.16
C LYS A 41 -9.09 5.31 -5.76
N ASP A 42 -8.08 5.06 -4.95
CA ASP A 42 -6.66 5.14 -5.29
C ASP A 42 -6.35 4.07 -6.36
N GLN A 43 -5.37 4.35 -7.21
CA GLN A 43 -4.98 3.42 -8.26
C GLN A 43 -4.12 2.32 -7.66
N ASP A 44 -4.59 1.08 -7.73
CA ASP A 44 -3.75 -0.09 -7.42
C ASP A 44 -2.80 -0.35 -8.60
N LEU A 45 -1.50 -0.18 -8.35
CA LEU A 45 -0.42 -0.41 -9.30
C LEU A 45 0.08 -1.87 -9.27
N GLY A 46 -0.36 -2.67 -8.30
CA GLY A 46 0.09 -4.05 -8.13
C GLY A 46 1.58 -4.16 -7.87
N ALA A 47 2.23 -5.15 -8.49
CA ALA A 47 3.67 -5.36 -8.39
C ALA A 47 4.45 -4.43 -9.33
N ILE A 48 5.21 -3.52 -8.74
CA ILE A 48 6.13 -2.61 -9.43
C ILE A 48 7.37 -3.40 -9.84
N SER A 49 7.72 -3.31 -11.12
CA SER A 49 8.90 -3.99 -11.67
C SER A 49 10.13 -3.09 -11.64
N GLN A 50 11.33 -3.69 -11.67
CA GLN A 50 12.59 -2.97 -11.82
C GLN A 50 12.55 -2.07 -13.06
N GLY A 51 12.93 -0.81 -12.90
CA GLY A 51 12.98 0.21 -13.95
C GLY A 51 11.61 0.68 -14.45
N ALA A 52 10.50 0.29 -13.79
CA ALA A 52 9.17 0.70 -14.21
C ALA A 52 8.99 2.22 -14.11
N VAL A 53 8.25 2.81 -15.06
CA VAL A 53 7.85 4.22 -15.01
C VAL A 53 6.36 4.29 -14.70
N LEU A 54 6.04 4.70 -13.48
CA LEU A 54 4.68 4.82 -12.96
C LEU A 54 4.12 6.20 -13.32
N LYS A 55 3.18 6.24 -14.26
CA LYS A 55 2.47 7.48 -14.61
C LYS A 55 1.31 7.68 -13.63
N LEU A 56 1.50 8.58 -12.67
CA LEU A 56 0.48 8.83 -11.65
C LEU A 56 -0.34 10.07 -12.05
N THR A 57 -1.66 9.90 -12.07
CA THR A 57 -2.63 11.00 -12.25
C THR A 57 -3.53 11.20 -11.03
N LYS A 58 -3.38 10.35 -10.02
CA LYS A 58 -4.08 10.37 -8.73
C LYS A 58 -3.28 9.55 -7.73
N SER A 59 -3.66 9.65 -6.45
CA SER A 59 -3.06 8.81 -5.40
C SER A 59 -3.19 7.33 -5.72
N SER A 60 -2.15 6.58 -5.39
CA SER A 60 -1.94 5.21 -5.83
C SER A 60 -1.26 4.38 -4.76
N ASP A 61 -1.51 3.09 -4.78
CA ASP A 61 -0.84 2.10 -3.95
C ASP A 61 -0.12 1.07 -4.83
N GLY A 62 0.98 0.51 -4.34
CA GLY A 62 1.74 -0.49 -5.07
C GLY A 62 2.63 -1.32 -4.17
N THR A 63 3.20 -2.38 -4.73
CA THR A 63 4.12 -3.28 -4.04
C THR A 63 5.44 -3.30 -4.78
N ALA A 64 6.55 -3.13 -4.06
CA ALA A 64 7.90 -3.21 -4.62
C ALA A 64 8.71 -4.25 -3.84
N THR A 65 9.87 -4.64 -4.36
CA THR A 65 10.82 -5.52 -3.67
C THR A 65 12.06 -4.72 -3.27
N VAL A 66 12.65 -5.02 -2.13
CA VAL A 66 13.93 -4.41 -1.71
C VAL A 66 14.98 -4.54 -2.81
N GLY A 67 15.70 -3.46 -3.07
CA GLY A 67 16.69 -3.32 -4.12
C GLY A 67 16.12 -2.91 -5.47
N GLN A 68 14.80 -2.71 -5.59
CA GLN A 68 14.21 -2.26 -6.84
C GLN A 68 14.29 -0.75 -7.05
N ASP A 69 14.63 -0.34 -8.27
CA ASP A 69 14.51 1.03 -8.74
C ASP A 69 13.26 1.17 -9.59
N PHE A 70 12.56 2.28 -9.46
CA PHE A 70 11.44 2.64 -10.32
C PHE A 70 11.33 4.16 -10.41
N LYS A 71 10.53 4.64 -11.36
CA LYS A 71 10.33 6.07 -11.59
C LYS A 71 8.86 6.42 -11.42
N VAL A 72 8.60 7.63 -10.96
CA VAL A 72 7.27 8.23 -10.92
C VAL A 72 7.25 9.39 -11.89
N SER A 73 6.32 9.37 -12.85
CA SER A 73 6.09 10.45 -13.80
C SER A 73 4.78 11.16 -13.47
N LEU A 74 4.86 12.47 -13.27
CA LEU A 74 3.72 13.35 -12.96
C LEU A 74 3.56 14.38 -14.06
N ALA A 75 2.36 14.51 -14.62
CA ALA A 75 2.07 15.49 -15.64
C ALA A 75 1.93 16.91 -15.04
N SER A 76 2.43 17.91 -15.74
CA SER A 76 2.21 19.33 -15.46
C SER A 76 2.27 20.13 -16.77
N LYS A 77 2.23 21.46 -16.68
CA LYS A 77 2.35 22.34 -17.84
C LYS A 77 3.58 23.23 -17.68
N SER A 78 4.28 23.51 -18.77
CA SER A 78 5.36 24.48 -18.77
C SER A 78 4.82 25.90 -18.64
N GLY A 79 5.56 26.77 -17.96
CA GLY A 79 5.31 28.22 -17.95
C GLY A 79 4.07 28.67 -17.16
N ASP A 80 3.43 27.79 -16.40
CA ASP A 80 2.30 28.12 -15.51
C ASP A 80 2.75 28.55 -14.10
N GLY A 81 4.07 28.58 -13.85
CA GLY A 81 4.66 28.92 -12.55
C GLY A 81 4.44 27.84 -11.50
N GLN A 82 4.18 26.59 -11.90
CA GLN A 82 3.95 25.45 -11.01
C GLN A 82 4.99 24.36 -11.24
N ALA A 83 5.39 23.70 -10.17
CA ALA A 83 6.30 22.56 -10.23
C ALA A 83 5.92 21.52 -9.19
N TRP A 84 6.10 20.25 -9.55
CA TRP A 84 5.99 19.17 -8.59
C TRP A 84 7.17 19.24 -7.60
N GLN A 85 6.86 18.98 -6.34
CA GLN A 85 7.83 18.82 -5.27
C GLN A 85 7.51 17.58 -4.46
N CYS A 86 8.51 16.73 -4.22
CA CYS A 86 8.39 15.67 -3.22
C CYS A 86 8.43 16.31 -1.82
N ARG A 87 7.39 16.10 -1.03
CA ARG A 87 7.28 16.59 0.36
C ARG A 87 7.71 15.57 1.40
N THR A 88 7.81 14.30 1.02
CA THR A 88 8.32 13.26 1.92
C THR A 88 9.82 13.40 2.04
N ALA A 89 10.27 13.91 3.20
CA ALA A 89 11.67 13.94 3.54
C ALA A 89 12.11 12.53 3.98
N SER A 90 13.06 11.93 3.26
CA SER A 90 13.84 10.76 3.69
C SER A 90 13.01 9.64 4.34
N ASP A 91 12.24 8.90 3.54
CA ASP A 91 11.58 7.68 4.00
C ASP A 91 12.61 6.51 4.05
N PRO A 92 12.65 5.71 5.14
CA PRO A 92 13.65 4.65 5.28
C PRO A 92 13.42 3.45 4.34
N TYR A 93 12.20 3.27 3.83
CA TYR A 93 11.80 2.13 3.00
C TYR A 93 11.87 2.45 1.51
N VAL A 94 11.54 3.69 1.12
CA VAL A 94 11.71 4.16 -0.27
C VAL A 94 12.44 5.49 -0.29
N LEU A 95 13.62 5.50 -0.91
CA LEU A 95 14.40 6.72 -1.14
C LEU A 95 13.90 7.39 -2.42
N VAL A 96 13.80 8.72 -2.40
CA VAL A 96 13.51 9.52 -3.59
C VAL A 96 14.75 10.34 -3.90
N ASP A 97 15.22 10.28 -5.15
CA ASP A 97 16.35 11.08 -5.58
C ASP A 97 16.04 12.58 -5.45
N ALA A 98 17.03 13.34 -4.98
CA ALA A 98 16.89 14.79 -4.81
C ALA A 98 16.71 15.52 -6.16
N ALA A 99 17.25 14.95 -7.24
CA ALA A 99 17.08 15.45 -8.59
C ALA A 99 15.85 14.81 -9.25
N SER A 100 15.08 15.63 -9.98
CA SER A 100 14.02 15.17 -10.86
C SER A 100 14.33 15.57 -12.30
N GLU A 101 13.85 14.78 -13.25
CA GLU A 101 13.95 15.07 -14.68
C GLU A 101 12.67 15.74 -15.16
N THR A 102 12.76 16.47 -16.28
CA THR A 102 11.58 17.02 -16.98
C THR A 102 11.60 16.56 -18.42
N ASP A 103 10.47 16.02 -18.90
CA ASP A 103 10.28 15.54 -20.27
C ASP A 103 9.11 16.30 -20.95
N PRO A 104 9.31 16.95 -22.10
CA PRO A 104 10.57 17.08 -22.83
C PRO A 104 11.60 17.97 -22.12
N ALA A 105 12.87 17.60 -22.26
CA ALA A 105 13.98 18.37 -21.71
C ALA A 105 14.23 19.65 -22.52
N GLY A 106 14.74 20.69 -21.86
CA GLY A 106 15.09 21.96 -22.49
C GLY A 106 13.95 22.99 -22.51
N THR A 107 14.09 24.02 -23.34
CA THR A 107 13.10 25.10 -23.44
C THR A 107 11.88 24.63 -24.24
N VAL A 108 10.73 24.66 -23.58
CA VAL A 108 9.43 24.29 -24.15
C VAL A 108 8.49 25.50 -24.15
N ALA A 109 7.63 25.62 -25.16
CA ALA A 109 6.67 26.71 -25.24
C ALA A 109 5.71 26.69 -24.04
N SER A 110 5.32 27.86 -23.53
CA SER A 110 4.38 27.94 -22.40
C SER A 110 3.06 27.24 -22.70
N GLY A 111 2.50 26.55 -21.71
CA GLY A 111 1.27 25.76 -21.81
C GLY A 111 1.46 24.36 -22.41
N THR A 112 2.68 23.99 -22.83
CA THR A 112 3.00 22.64 -23.30
C THR A 112 2.91 21.65 -22.13
N GLY A 113 2.33 20.47 -22.36
CA GLY A 113 2.33 19.40 -21.38
C GLY A 113 3.74 18.88 -21.17
N ILE A 114 4.18 18.81 -19.91
CA ILE A 114 5.47 18.26 -19.50
C ILE A 114 5.24 17.16 -18.46
N GLN A 115 6.26 16.32 -18.26
CA GLN A 115 6.30 15.30 -17.23
C GLN A 115 7.47 15.56 -16.29
N THR A 116 7.21 15.63 -14.99
CA THR A 116 8.25 15.61 -13.96
C THR A 116 8.49 14.18 -13.52
N ILE A 117 9.73 13.70 -13.61
CA ILE A 117 10.11 12.32 -13.34
C ILE A 117 10.97 12.28 -12.08
N TYR A 118 10.50 11.56 -11.07
CA TYR A 118 11.26 11.24 -9.86
C TYR A 118 11.81 9.82 -9.98
N HIS A 119 13.03 9.61 -9.52
CA HIS A 119 13.62 8.28 -9.36
C HIS A 119 13.48 7.85 -7.92
N LEU A 120 13.02 6.61 -7.73
CA LEU A 120 12.72 6.03 -6.43
C LEU A 120 13.46 4.70 -6.28
N HIS A 121 13.98 4.46 -5.08
CA HIS A 121 14.70 3.25 -4.73
C HIS A 121 14.05 2.57 -3.53
N ALA A 122 13.58 1.34 -3.70
CA ALA A 122 13.05 0.50 -2.62
C ALA A 122 14.21 0.00 -1.74
N ASN A 123 14.52 0.74 -0.68
CA ASN A 123 15.71 0.53 0.16
C ASN A 123 15.53 -0.58 1.21
N ALA A 124 14.38 -0.65 1.86
CA ALA A 124 14.15 -1.59 2.97
C ALA A 124 12.70 -2.06 3.02
N ALA A 125 12.48 -3.26 3.56
CA ALA A 125 11.14 -3.83 3.67
C ALA A 125 10.29 -3.05 4.69
N GLY A 126 9.07 -2.70 4.31
CA GLY A 126 8.17 -1.87 5.11
C GLY A 126 7.16 -1.15 4.23
N ASN A 127 6.40 -0.22 4.82
CA ASN A 127 5.43 0.59 4.10
C ASN A 127 5.92 2.03 4.03
N ALA A 128 6.12 2.53 2.81
CA ALA A 128 6.47 3.92 2.53
C ALA A 128 5.24 4.72 2.10
N LYS A 129 5.20 6.00 2.46
CA LYS A 129 4.20 6.95 1.95
C LYS A 129 4.90 8.19 1.40
N ILE A 130 4.82 8.33 0.09
CA ILE A 130 5.51 9.40 -0.65
C ILE A 130 4.47 10.40 -1.14
N GLU A 131 4.65 11.66 -0.77
CA GLU A 131 3.76 12.75 -1.15
C GLU A 131 4.44 13.66 -2.17
N PHE A 132 3.77 13.84 -3.31
CA PHE A 132 4.13 14.80 -4.35
C PHE A 132 3.10 15.93 -4.34
N ALA A 133 3.57 17.17 -4.31
CA ALA A 133 2.72 18.35 -4.29
C ALA A 133 3.06 19.27 -5.45
N LEU A 134 2.04 19.70 -6.21
CA LEU A 134 2.16 20.71 -7.24
C LEU A 134 2.05 22.08 -6.58
N VAL A 135 3.17 22.81 -6.49
CA VAL A 135 3.26 24.09 -5.79
C VAL A 135 3.69 25.21 -6.73
N SER A 136 3.40 26.45 -6.35
CA SER A 136 3.91 27.61 -7.07
C SER A 136 5.43 27.74 -6.90
N THR A 137 6.14 28.01 -7.99
CA THR A 137 7.58 28.31 -7.97
C THR A 137 7.88 29.75 -7.57
N THR A 138 6.89 30.64 -7.68
CA THR A 138 7.04 32.08 -7.42
C THR A 138 6.50 32.49 -6.05
N ASP A 139 5.49 31.78 -5.54
CA ASP A 139 4.91 32.03 -4.23
C ASP A 139 5.29 30.93 -3.24
N LYS A 140 6.23 31.26 -2.34
CA LYS A 140 6.75 30.34 -1.32
C LYS A 140 5.74 29.97 -0.24
N ASN A 141 4.66 30.72 -0.09
CA ASN A 141 3.60 30.46 0.90
C ASN A 141 2.36 29.83 0.28
N SER A 142 2.41 29.51 -1.02
CA SER A 142 1.31 28.89 -1.73
C SER A 142 1.04 27.47 -1.22
N SER A 143 -0.23 27.16 -0.93
CA SER A 143 -0.67 25.80 -0.68
C SER A 143 -0.50 24.95 -1.95
N ALA A 144 -0.31 23.64 -1.79
CA ALA A 144 -0.31 22.73 -2.94
C ALA A 144 -1.63 22.84 -3.71
N LYS A 145 -1.55 23.09 -5.02
CA LYS A 145 -2.71 23.09 -5.91
C LYS A 145 -3.25 21.68 -6.11
N GLU A 146 -2.34 20.71 -6.13
CA GLU A 146 -2.63 19.29 -6.23
C GLU A 146 -1.65 18.50 -5.39
N THR A 147 -2.11 17.42 -4.78
CA THR A 147 -1.27 16.48 -4.02
C THR A 147 -1.58 15.07 -4.48
N ILE A 148 -0.54 14.33 -4.89
CA ILE A 148 -0.59 12.92 -5.25
C ILE A 148 0.24 12.14 -4.24
N THR A 149 -0.35 11.10 -3.67
CA THR A 149 0.35 10.21 -2.74
C THR A 149 0.62 8.86 -3.42
N LEU A 150 1.83 8.35 -3.27
CA LEU A 150 2.18 6.98 -3.58
C LEU A 150 2.44 6.22 -2.28
N GLU A 151 1.62 5.22 -1.99
CA GLU A 151 1.85 4.26 -0.91
C GLU A 151 2.53 3.01 -1.48
N VAL A 152 3.69 2.62 -0.95
CA VAL A 152 4.46 1.47 -1.45
C VAL A 152 4.70 0.48 -0.31
N GLU A 153 4.18 -0.73 -0.45
CA GLU A 153 4.60 -1.87 0.37
C GLU A 153 5.86 -2.48 -0.23
N VAL A 154 7.00 -2.28 0.43
CA VAL A 154 8.28 -2.88 0.06
C VAL A 154 8.42 -4.23 0.74
N LYS A 155 8.50 -5.29 -0.07
CA LYS A 155 8.69 -6.67 0.37
C LYS A 155 10.17 -7.02 0.41
N ALA A 156 10.56 -7.85 1.37
CA ALA A 156 11.94 -8.34 1.44
C ALA A 156 12.33 -9.05 0.13
N ALA A 157 13.56 -8.82 -0.32
CA ALA A 157 14.12 -9.59 -1.42
C ALA A 157 14.17 -11.07 -1.02
N ALA A 158 13.79 -11.97 -1.93
CA ALA A 158 13.93 -13.40 -1.70
C ALA A 158 15.42 -13.70 -1.47
N ALA A 159 15.75 -14.27 -0.30
CA ALA A 159 17.09 -14.74 -0.01
C ALA A 159 17.43 -15.86 -1.01
N LYS A 160 18.51 -15.67 -1.77
CA LYS A 160 19.01 -16.63 -2.75
C LYS A 160 19.97 -17.61 -2.10
#